data_AF-A0A1B6LZM5-F1
#
_entry.id   AF-A0A1B6LZM5-F1
#
_cell.length_a   1.000
_cell.length_b   1.000
_cell.length_c   1.000
_cell.angle_alpha   90.00
_cell.angle_beta   90.00
_cell.angle_gamma   90.00
#
_symmetry.space_group_name_H-M   'P 1'
#
loop_
_entity.id
_entity.type
_entity.pdbx_description
1 polymer ?
#
loop_
_entity_poly.entity_id
_entity_poly.type
_entity_poly.pdbx_seq_one_letter_code
_entity_poly.pdbx_strand_id
1 'polypeptide(L)'
;SILATMGWLLMAVLPQYLYALYAGRLLTGVSTGIATSISAVYTSEVTSVALRTTLVSLSSIMQAAGMLLVYIWVFFYQNSWVEVSYFAFGLMLVSVVMTPLLPESPMWLLSRGRAEEALQALMRLRGASAPEQV
;
A
#
# COMPACT_ATOMS: atom_id res chain seq x y z
N SER A 1 3.72 4.60 3.58
CA SER A 1 3.31 3.88 4.80
C SER A 1 3.58 4.66 6.07
N ILE A 2 4.82 5.12 6.33
CA ILE A 2 5.17 5.85 7.58
C ILE A 2 4.32 7.11 7.82
N LEU A 3 4.15 7.97 6.80
CA LEU A 3 3.30 9.17 6.89
C LEU A 3 1.85 8.83 7.25
N ALA A 4 1.35 7.72 6.70
CA ALA A 4 0.01 7.22 6.95
C ALA A 4 -0.14 6.76 8.41
N THR A 5 0.85 6.01 8.93
CA THR A 5 0.90 5.58 10.34
C THR A 5 0.92 6.77 11.29
N MET A 6 1.68 7.82 10.98
CA MET A 6 1.68 9.07 11.75
C MET A 6 0.33 9.76 11.73
N GLY A 7 -0.34 9.81 10.57
CA GLY A 7 -1.68 10.41 10.43
C GLY A 7 -2.74 9.67 11.27
N TRP A 8 -2.73 8.34 11.25
CA TRP A 8 -3.64 7.53 12.07
C TRP A 8 -3.33 7.62 13.56
N LEU A 9 -2.05 7.65 13.95
CA LEU A 9 -1.63 7.85 15.34
C LEU A 9 -2.12 9.20 15.88
N LEU A 10 -1.97 10.27 15.09
CA LEU A 10 -2.42 11.61 15.48
C LEU A 10 -3.94 11.65 15.73
N MET A 11 -4.73 11.00 14.87
CA MET A 11 -6.18 10.88 15.03
C MET A 11 -6.57 10.00 16.23
N ALA A 12 -5.79 8.97 16.54
CA ALA A 12 -6.04 8.07 17.66
C ALA A 12 -5.72 8.71 19.03
N VAL A 13 -4.65 9.51 19.14
CA VAL A 13 -4.21 10.10 20.42
C VAL A 13 -5.01 11.35 20.80
N LEU A 14 -5.48 12.12 19.81
CA LEU A 14 -6.16 13.40 20.03
C LEU A 14 -7.57 13.44 19.44
N PRO A 15 -8.48 12.50 19.80
CA PRO A 15 -9.77 12.38 19.13
C PRO A 15 -10.70 13.57 19.41
N GLN A 16 -10.59 14.21 20.57
CA GLN A 16 -11.44 15.36 20.92
C GLN A 16 -11.13 16.65 20.13
N TYR A 17 -10.02 16.70 19.38
CA TYR A 17 -9.55 17.94 18.74
C TYR A 17 -9.74 17.94 17.22
N LEU A 18 -10.56 18.87 16.72
CA LEU A 18 -10.85 19.02 15.28
C LEU A 18 -9.59 19.28 14.44
N TYR A 19 -8.60 20.01 14.97
CA TYR A 19 -7.35 20.27 14.24
C TYR A 19 -6.55 18.98 14.00
N ALA A 20 -6.58 18.04 14.95
CA ALA A 20 -5.88 16.76 14.83
C ALA A 20 -6.55 15.87 13.77
N LEU A 21 -7.88 15.93 13.67
CA LEU A 21 -8.64 15.26 12.62
C LEU A 21 -8.28 15.81 11.23
N TYR A 22 -8.28 17.14 11.06
CA TYR A 22 -7.93 17.75 9.77
C TYR A 22 -6.48 17.46 9.36
N ALA A 23 -5.53 17.64 10.28
CA ALA A 23 -4.11 17.36 10.03
C ALA A 23 -3.87 15.87 9.73
N GLY A 24 -4.50 14.98 10.51
CA GLY A 24 -4.42 13.54 10.29
C GLY A 24 -4.97 13.14 8.92
N ARG A 25 -6.12 13.69 8.52
CA ARG A 25 -6.72 13.42 7.21
C ARG A 25 -5.84 13.89 6.06
N LEU A 26 -5.26 15.09 6.16
CA LEU A 26 -4.30 15.58 5.17
C LEU A 26 -3.10 14.63 5.03
N LEU A 27 -2.50 14.21 6.15
CA LEU A 27 -1.36 13.29 6.15
C LEU A 27 -1.72 11.93 5.54
N THR A 28 -2.86 11.35 5.92
CA THR A 28 -3.32 10.08 5.34
C THR A 28 -3.63 10.20 3.85
N GLY A 29 -4.21 11.33 3.42
CA GLY A 29 -4.52 11.61 2.02
C GLY A 29 -3.27 11.70 1.17
N VAL A 30 -2.29 12.50 1.60
CA VAL A 30 -0.98 12.62 0.92
C VAL A 30 -0.28 11.27 0.86
N SER A 31 -0.26 10.52 1.98
CA SER A 31 0.36 9.19 1.97
C SER A 31 -0.34 8.22 1.02
N THR A 32 -1.66 8.31 0.90
CA THR A 32 -2.44 7.42 0.02
C THR A 32 -2.15 7.75 -1.44
N GLY A 33 -2.10 9.03 -1.81
CA GLY A 33 -1.77 9.47 -3.17
C GLY A 33 -0.36 9.05 -3.61
N ILE A 34 0.64 9.19 -2.73
CA ILE A 34 2.00 8.73 -3.03
C ILE A 34 2.02 7.20 -3.19
N ALA A 35 1.34 6.48 -2.30
CA ALA A 35 1.30 5.02 -2.34
C ALA A 35 0.63 4.48 -3.60
N THR A 36 -0.51 5.06 -4.03
CA THR A 36 -1.20 4.62 -5.25
C THR A 36 -0.35 4.85 -6.50
N SER A 37 0.35 5.99 -6.60
CA SER A 37 1.27 6.25 -7.71
C SER A 37 2.41 5.23 -7.75
N ILE A 38 3.06 4.96 -6.62
CA ILE A 38 4.16 3.98 -6.55
C ILE A 38 3.66 2.57 -6.89
N SER A 39 2.52 2.15 -6.32
CA SER A 39 1.93 0.83 -6.59
C SER A 39 1.56 0.64 -8.06
N ALA A 40 1.04 1.68 -8.73
CA ALA A 40 0.72 1.61 -10.15
C ALA A 40 1.97 1.44 -11.02
N VAL A 41 3.04 2.18 -10.71
CA VAL A 41 4.34 2.06 -11.40
C VAL A 41 4.93 0.67 -11.18
N TYR A 42 5.03 0.23 -9.93
CA TYR A 42 5.55 -1.10 -9.57
C TYR A 42 4.77 -2.23 -10.27
N THR A 43 3.42 -2.16 -10.24
CA THR A 43 2.58 -3.15 -10.92
C THR A 43 2.81 -3.14 -12.43
N SER A 44 3.03 -1.96 -13.04
CA SER A 44 3.32 -1.86 -14.47
C SER A 44 4.69 -2.41 -14.87
N GLU A 45 5.66 -2.40 -13.95
CA GLU A 45 7.02 -2.90 -14.18
C GLU A 45 7.14 -4.41 -13.96
N VAL A 46 6.36 -4.96 -13.03
CA VAL A 46 6.44 -6.38 -12.63
C VAL A 46 5.52 -7.28 -13.47
N THR A 47 4.44 -6.73 -14.04
CA THR A 47 3.39 -7.55 -14.67
C THR A 47 3.55 -7.63 -16.19
N SER A 48 3.32 -8.82 -16.76
CA SER A 48 3.17 -8.99 -18.20
C SER A 48 1.92 -8.27 -18.74
N VAL A 49 1.96 -7.77 -19.98
CA VAL A 49 0.89 -6.94 -20.58
C VAL A 49 -0.50 -7.57 -20.45
N ALA A 50 -0.60 -8.90 -20.52
CA ALA A 50 -1.85 -9.64 -20.41
C ALA A 50 -2.43 -9.68 -18.97
N LEU A 51 -1.58 -9.73 -17.94
CA LEU A 51 -2.01 -9.85 -16.54
C LEU A 51 -2.19 -8.49 -15.85
N ARG A 52 -1.68 -7.41 -16.45
CA ARG A 52 -1.70 -6.06 -15.87
C ARG A 52 -3.13 -5.61 -15.54
N THR A 53 -4.07 -5.81 -16.47
CA THR A 53 -5.47 -5.42 -16.27
C THR A 53 -6.12 -6.22 -15.15
N THR A 54 -5.83 -7.52 -15.06
CA THR A 54 -6.38 -8.39 -14.01
C THR A 54 -5.89 -7.99 -12.62
N LEU A 55 -4.58 -7.71 -12.46
CA LEU A 55 -4.03 -7.30 -11.16
C LEU A 55 -4.52 -5.91 -10.71
N VAL A 56 -4.65 -4.97 -11.65
CA VAL A 56 -5.21 -3.65 -11.35
C VAL A 56 -6.67 -3.77 -10.93
N SER A 57 -7.48 -4.54 -11.66
CA SER A 57 -8.89 -4.79 -11.30
C SER A 57 -9.02 -5.48 -9.95
N LEU A 58 -8.18 -6.48 -9.66
CA LEU A 58 -8.16 -7.16 -8.37
C LEU A 58 -7.85 -6.19 -7.22
N SER A 59 -6.86 -5.31 -7.41
CA SER A 59 -6.49 -4.29 -6.42
C SER A 59 -7.66 -3.33 -6.14
N SER A 60 -8.38 -2.91 -7.19
CA SER A 60 -9.58 -2.07 -7.07
C SER A 60 -10.72 -2.79 -6.33
N ILE A 61 -10.95 -4.08 -6.61
CA ILE A 61 -11.95 -4.89 -5.91
C ILE A 61 -11.60 -5.01 -4.42
N MET A 62 -10.34 -5.26 -4.09
CA MET A 62 -9.87 -5.33 -2.70
C MET A 62 -10.05 -4.00 -1.98
N GLN A 63 -9.80 -2.88 -2.65
CA GLN A 63 -10.03 -1.55 -2.10
C GLN A 63 -11.53 -1.29 -1.85
N ALA A 64 -12.39 -1.64 -2.79
CA ALA A 64 -13.85 -1.52 -2.62
C ALA A 64 -14.37 -2.40 -1.47
N ALA A 65 -13.86 -3.64 -1.36
CA ALA A 65 -14.19 -4.55 -0.27
C ALA A 65 -13.77 -3.97 1.10
N GLY A 66 -12.57 -3.39 1.19
CA GLY A 66 -12.10 -2.71 2.39
C GLY A 66 -13.00 -1.54 2.80
N MET A 67 -13.41 -0.69 1.86
CA MET A 67 -14.35 0.41 2.15
C MET A 67 -15.71 -0.10 2.64
N LEU A 68 -16.23 -1.16 2.00
CA LEU A 68 -17.50 -1.77 2.38
C LEU A 68 -17.44 -2.32 3.82
N LEU A 69 -16.35 -2.97 4.22
CA LEU A 69 -16.15 -3.44 5.59
C LEU A 69 -16.17 -2.29 6.60
N VAL A 70 -15.50 -1.17 6.29
CA VAL A 70 -15.49 0.01 7.18
C VAL A 70 -16.90 0.59 7.31
N TYR A 71 -17.67 0.69 6.22
CA TYR A 71 -19.05 1.20 6.29
C TYR A 71 -19.99 0.27 7.06
N ILE A 72 -19.85 -1.04 6.90
CA ILE A 72 -20.58 -2.01 7.73
C ILE A 72 -20.24 -1.82 9.21
N TRP A 73 -18.95 -1.63 9.53
CA TRP A 73 -18.53 -1.37 10.91
C TRP A 73 -19.18 -0.12 11.48
N VAL A 74 -19.14 1.00 10.74
CA VAL A 74 -19.74 2.27 11.16
C VAL A 74 -21.26 2.14 11.32
N PHE A 75 -21.93 1.35 10.48
CA PHE A 75 -23.36 1.09 10.60
C PHE A 75 -23.73 0.42 11.93
N PHE A 76 -22.92 -0.56 12.39
CA PHE A 76 -23.16 -1.25 13.66
C PHE A 76 -22.66 -0.47 14.89
N TYR A 77 -21.55 0.26 14.77
CA TYR A 77 -20.87 0.95 15.88
C TYR A 77 -20.87 2.47 15.70
N GLN A 78 -22.05 3.05 15.48
CA GLN A 78 -22.30 4.44 15.03
C GLN A 78 -21.50 5.56 15.74
N ASN A 79 -20.95 5.34 16.94
CA ASN A 79 -20.25 6.35 17.73
C ASN A 79 -18.75 6.10 17.98
N SER A 80 -18.18 4.97 17.55
CA SER A 80 -16.78 4.60 17.88
C SER A 80 -15.80 4.82 16.72
N TRP A 81 -15.75 6.03 16.15
CA TRP A 81 -14.76 6.37 15.11
C TRP A 81 -13.31 6.28 15.61
N VAL A 82 -13.10 6.35 16.92
CA VAL A 82 -11.81 6.15 17.58
C VAL A 82 -11.35 4.69 17.47
N GLU A 83 -12.26 3.72 17.61
CA GLU A 83 -11.95 2.28 17.44
C GLU A 83 -11.50 1.96 16.01
N VAL A 84 -12.19 2.56 15.02
CA VAL A 84 -11.80 2.46 13.61
C VAL A 84 -10.39 3.03 13.39
N SER A 85 -10.05 4.12 14.10
CA SER A 85 -8.73 4.73 14.01
C SER A 85 -7.62 3.85 14.61
N TYR A 86 -7.89 3.16 15.72
CA TYR A 86 -6.96 2.18 16.30
C TYR A 86 -6.76 0.97 15.38
N PHE A 87 -7.84 0.44 14.81
CA PHE A 87 -7.77 -0.68 13.87
C PHE A 87 -6.97 -0.30 12.61
N ALA A 88 -7.26 0.87 12.03
CA ALA A 88 -6.55 1.39 10.87
C ALA A 88 -5.06 1.64 11.16
N PHE A 89 -4.73 2.15 12.35
CA PHE A 89 -3.34 2.28 12.80
C PHE A 89 -2.63 0.91 12.85
N GLY A 90 -3.27 -0.11 13.42
CA GLY A 90 -2.75 -1.47 13.45
C GLY A 90 -2.47 -2.04 12.05
N LEU A 91 -3.42 -1.86 11.12
CA LEU A 91 -3.25 -2.28 9.73
C LEU A 91 -2.09 -1.54 9.03
N MET A 92 -1.92 -0.26 9.33
CA MET A 92 -0.79 0.54 8.82
C MET A 92 0.54 0.04 9.36
N LEU A 93 0.63 -0.35 10.62
CA LEU A 93 1.84 -0.93 11.20
C LEU A 93 2.22 -2.25 10.52
N VAL A 94 1.25 -3.14 10.32
CA VAL A 94 1.47 -4.38 9.54
C VAL A 94 2.02 -4.05 8.16
N SER A 95 1.42 -3.06 7.49
CA SER A 95 1.90 -2.61 6.17
C SER A 95 3.35 -2.10 6.21
N VAL A 96 3.74 -1.37 7.26
CA VAL A 96 5.13 -0.91 7.44
C VAL A 96 6.09 -2.08 7.60
N VAL A 97 5.72 -3.13 8.33
CA VAL A 97 6.54 -4.34 8.52
C VAL A 97 6.62 -5.18 7.25
N MET A 98 5.54 -5.24 6.46
CA MET A 98 5.50 -6.02 5.21
C MET A 98 6.22 -5.34 4.04
N THR A 99 6.27 -4.01 4.01
CA THR A 99 6.92 -3.25 2.92
C THR A 99 8.37 -3.69 2.64
N PRO A 100 9.27 -3.85 3.63
CA PRO A 100 10.66 -4.28 3.38
C PRO A 100 10.82 -5.74 2.96
N LEU A 101 9.78 -6.58 3.09
CA LEU A 101 9.81 -7.97 2.62
C LEU A 101 9.56 -8.08 1.11
N LEU A 102 9.03 -7.02 0.49
CA LEU A 102 8.79 -6.98 -0.95
C LEU A 102 10.12 -6.75 -1.70
N PRO A 103 10.43 -7.52 -2.76
CA PRO A 103 11.60 -7.22 -3.58
C PRO A 103 11.46 -5.84 -4.22
N GLU A 104 12.56 -5.11 -4.30
CA GLU A 104 12.57 -3.81 -4.98
C GLU A 104 12.28 -3.97 -6.47
N SER A 105 11.77 -2.91 -7.10
CA SER A 105 11.49 -2.93 -8.53
C SER A 105 12.77 -3.22 -9.33
N PRO A 106 12.77 -4.24 -10.22
CA PRO A 106 13.92 -4.57 -11.04
C PRO A 106 14.32 -3.44 -12.00
N MET A 107 13.36 -2.65 -12.48
CA MET A 107 13.63 -1.49 -13.34
C MET A 107 14.30 -0.35 -12.57
N TRP A 108 13.93 -0.14 -11.31
CA TRP A 108 14.59 0.83 -10.45
C TRP A 108 16.06 0.43 -10.17
N LEU A 109 16.30 -0.86 -9.88
CA LEU A 109 17.65 -1.40 -9.69
C LEU A 109 18.52 -1.27 -10.95
N LEU A 110 17.94 -1.53 -12.13
CA LEU A 110 18.60 -1.29 -13.43
C LEU A 110 18.97 0.19 -13.63
N SER A 111 18.07 1.12 -13.30
CA SER A 111 18.33 2.56 -13.43
C SER A 111 19.47 3.07 -12.53
N ARG A 112 19.77 2.33 -11.45
CA ARG A 112 20.87 2.59 -10.52
C ARG A 112 22.16 1.84 -10.84
N GLY A 113 22.22 1.14 -11.97
CA GLY A 113 23.38 0.34 -12.38
C GLY A 113 23.57 -0.98 -11.62
N ARG A 114 22.57 -1.41 -10.82
CA ARG A 114 22.61 -2.65 -10.01
C ARG A 114 21.98 -3.81 -10.76
N ALA A 115 22.58 -4.19 -11.89
CA ALA A 115 22.02 -5.18 -12.81
C ALA A 115 21.88 -6.59 -12.20
N GLU A 116 22.81 -7.03 -11.35
CA GLU A 116 22.76 -8.34 -10.70
C GLU A 116 21.59 -8.47 -9.71
N GLU A 117 21.32 -7.41 -8.95
CA GLU A 117 20.19 -7.38 -8.02
C GLU A 117 18.85 -7.30 -8.74
N ALA A 118 18.80 -6.55 -9.85
CA ALA A 118 17.64 -6.52 -10.72
C ALA A 118 17.30 -7.92 -11.25
N LEU A 119 18.31 -8.70 -11.67
CA LEU A 119 18.13 -10.08 -12.12
C LEU A 119 17.59 -10.97 -10.99
N GLN A 120 18.14 -10.88 -9.77
CA GLN A 120 17.65 -11.64 -8.61
C GLN A 120 16.20 -11.30 -8.25
N ALA A 121 15.83 -10.02 -8.26
CA ALA A 121 14.47 -9.58 -8.03
C ALA A 121 13.51 -10.14 -9.11
N LEU A 122 13.94 -10.11 -10.37
CA LEU A 122 13.16 -10.62 -11.51
C LEU A 122 12.98 -12.14 -11.45
N MET A 123 14.01 -12.89 -11.04
CA MET A 123 13.94 -14.34 -10.81
C MET A 123 13.01 -14.71 -9.65
N ARG A 124 12.97 -13.91 -8.58
CA ARG A 124 12.00 -14.08 -7.47
C ARG A 124 10.57 -13.78 -7.90
N LEU A 125 10.37 -12.74 -8.72
CA LEU A 125 9.05 -12.31 -9.18
C LEU A 125 8.43 -13.22 -10.24
N ARG A 126 9.24 -13.75 -11.17
CA ARG A 126 8.76 -14.65 -12.24
C ARG A 126 8.75 -16.13 -11.84
N GLY A 127 9.31 -16.48 -10.69
CA GLY A 127 9.39 -17.87 -10.24
C GLY A 127 10.19 -18.72 -11.22
N ALA A 128 11.53 -18.65 -11.12
CA ALA A 128 12.47 -19.58 -11.75
C ALA A 128 12.04 -20.11 -13.14
N SER A 129 12.15 -19.27 -14.17
CA SER A 129 12.42 -19.74 -15.53
C SER A 129 13.77 -19.19 -15.92
N ALA A 130 14.69 -20.11 -16.21
CA ALA A 130 16.04 -19.84 -16.69
C ALA A 130 16.05 -18.79 -17.82
N PRO A 131 17.19 -18.11 -18.04
CA PRO A 131 17.34 -17.23 -19.19
C PRO A 131 17.24 -18.08 -20.46
N GLU A 132 16.08 -18.07 -21.12
CA GLU A 132 16.04 -18.39 -22.54
C GLU A 132 16.51 -17.14 -23.27
N GLN A 133 17.78 -17.20 -23.70
CA GLN A 133 18.34 -16.29 -24.68
C GLN A 133 17.51 -16.38 -25.96
N VAL A 134 16.79 -15.32 -26.32
CA VAL A 134 16.38 -15.03 -27.70
C VAL A 134 16.54 -13.55 -27.95
#